data_AF-A0A2H9ZRK7-F1
#
_entry.id   AF-A0A2H9ZRK7-F1
#
_cell.length_a   1.000
_cell.length_b   1.000
_cell.length_c   1.000
_cell.angle_alpha   90.00
_cell.angle_beta   90.00
_cell.angle_gamma   90.00
#
_symmetry.space_group_name_H-M   'P 1'
#
loop_
_entity.id
_entity.type
_entity.pdbx_description
1 polymer ?
#
loop_
_entity_poly.entity_id
_entity_poly.type
_entity_poly.pdbx_seq_one_letter_code
_entity_poly.pdbx_strand_id
1 'polypeptide(L)'
;MRRTIFLNSLAQDAVVSAGSTRGGPNDSLFSPLNVIQRGIYSYWAPDECKDNWTIVLDLGKLASFNVLEVQEPIQMGQRVIAFHADVLREGEWMKITNGTTIGYKRLLLFPVVNSQFLRFVIDKSRADPLISYLGIYLDLFSSTAHYSLNSSSNSTSDVEFINQKSNNNYSMNIGSA
;
A
#
# COMPACT_ATOMS: atom_id res chain seq x y z
N MET A 1 -6.92 13.19 -11.23
CA MET A 1 -5.97 12.08 -11.42
C MET A 1 -5.45 11.47 -10.12
N ARG A 2 -4.94 12.21 -9.12
CA ARG A 2 -4.39 11.58 -7.88
C ARG A 2 -5.38 10.76 -7.02
N ARG A 3 -6.68 11.05 -7.05
CA ARG A 3 -7.68 10.30 -6.25
C ARG A 3 -7.86 8.85 -6.69
N THR A 4 -7.57 8.48 -7.94
CA THR A 4 -7.84 7.13 -8.44
C THR A 4 -6.88 6.09 -7.89
N ILE A 5 -5.69 6.50 -7.45
CA ILE A 5 -4.66 5.60 -6.89
C ILE A 5 -5.20 4.85 -5.67
N PHE A 6 -6.00 5.51 -4.85
CA PHE A 6 -6.50 4.98 -3.58
C PHE A 6 -7.89 4.34 -3.68
N LEU A 7 -8.39 4.07 -4.89
CA LEU A 7 -9.69 3.42 -5.05
C LEU A 7 -9.61 1.93 -4.70
N ASN A 8 -8.61 1.23 -5.24
CA ASN A 8 -8.45 -0.21 -5.08
C ASN A 8 -7.10 -0.51 -4.43
N SER A 9 -7.13 -0.98 -3.17
CA SER A 9 -5.92 -1.46 -2.51
C SER A 9 -5.54 -2.81 -3.08
N LEU A 10 -4.25 -3.01 -3.40
CA LEU A 10 -3.73 -4.31 -3.81
C LEU A 10 -3.74 -5.33 -2.66
N ALA A 11 -3.93 -4.89 -1.41
CA ALA A 11 -4.07 -5.77 -0.24
C ALA A 11 -5.49 -6.31 -0.04
N GLN A 12 -6.50 -5.85 -0.81
CA GLN A 12 -7.91 -6.15 -0.52
C GLN A 12 -8.23 -7.64 -0.49
N ASP A 13 -7.53 -8.43 -1.30
CA ASP A 13 -7.70 -9.88 -1.43
C ASP A 13 -6.50 -10.66 -0.87
N ALA A 14 -5.63 -9.99 -0.11
CA ALA A 14 -4.45 -10.62 0.46
C ALA A 14 -4.82 -11.63 1.54
N VAL A 15 -4.08 -12.73 1.62
CA VAL A 15 -4.08 -13.58 2.81
C VAL A 15 -3.28 -12.86 3.88
N VAL A 16 -3.90 -12.64 5.05
CA VAL A 16 -3.29 -11.90 6.15
C VAL A 16 -2.95 -12.85 7.30
N SER A 17 -1.71 -12.78 7.76
CA SER A 17 -1.27 -13.44 8.99
C SER A 17 -0.60 -12.44 9.91
N ALA A 18 -0.53 -12.75 11.20
CA ALA A 18 0.15 -11.93 12.19
C ALA A 18 1.00 -12.81 13.11
N GLY A 19 2.04 -12.23 13.71
CA GLY A 19 2.90 -12.94 14.66
C GLY A 19 2.16 -13.43 15.91
N SER A 20 1.10 -12.71 16.30
CA SER A 20 0.12 -13.14 17.31
C SER A 20 -1.21 -12.41 17.10
N THR A 21 -2.28 -12.94 17.68
CA THR A 21 -3.62 -12.35 17.64
C THR A 21 -4.30 -12.57 18.97
N ARG A 22 -4.76 -11.48 19.58
CA ARG A 22 -5.47 -11.51 20.86
C ARG A 22 -6.69 -12.41 20.80
N GLY A 23 -6.86 -13.26 21.81
CA GLY A 23 -7.97 -14.22 21.87
C GLY A 23 -7.74 -15.48 21.02
N GLY A 24 -6.62 -15.55 20.28
CA GLY A 24 -6.28 -16.68 19.43
C GLY A 24 -7.05 -16.72 18.11
N PRO A 25 -6.88 -17.80 17.31
CA PRO A 25 -7.40 -17.88 15.95
C PRO A 25 -8.94 -17.98 15.84
N ASN A 26 -9.61 -18.30 16.94
CA ASN A 26 -11.07 -18.45 16.97
C ASN A 26 -11.80 -17.16 17.35
N ASP A 27 -11.08 -16.12 17.79
CA ASP A 27 -11.65 -14.82 18.11
C ASP A 27 -11.55 -13.89 16.88
N SER A 28 -12.69 -13.56 16.30
CA SER A 28 -12.75 -12.68 15.13
C SER A 28 -12.60 -11.20 15.48
N LEU A 29 -12.75 -10.82 16.76
CA LEU A 29 -12.75 -9.42 17.19
C LEU A 29 -11.43 -8.71 16.86
N PHE A 30 -10.30 -9.42 16.98
CA PHE A 30 -8.96 -8.89 16.75
C PHE A 30 -8.24 -9.52 15.55
N SER A 31 -9.00 -10.19 14.69
CA SER A 31 -8.48 -10.94 13.54
C SER A 31 -7.50 -10.09 12.69
N PRO A 32 -6.41 -10.69 12.18
CA PRO A 32 -5.51 -10.01 11.23
C PRO A 32 -6.25 -9.52 9.99
N LEU A 33 -7.30 -10.22 9.55
CA LEU A 33 -8.11 -9.84 8.38
C LEU A 33 -8.82 -8.50 8.56
N ASN A 34 -8.95 -8.00 9.78
CA ASN A 34 -9.53 -6.68 10.03
C ASN A 34 -8.72 -5.56 9.38
N VAL A 35 -7.41 -5.72 9.21
CA VAL A 35 -6.54 -4.67 8.64
C VAL A 35 -6.75 -4.42 7.15
N ILE A 36 -7.43 -5.31 6.44
CA ILE A 36 -7.77 -5.10 5.02
C ILE A 36 -9.23 -4.71 4.82
N GLN A 37 -9.99 -4.61 5.92
CA GLN A 37 -11.34 -4.06 5.94
C GLN A 37 -11.24 -2.55 6.16
N ARG A 38 -11.71 -1.75 5.21
CA ARG A 38 -11.68 -0.29 5.36
C ARG A 38 -12.50 0.13 6.58
N GLY A 39 -11.89 0.91 7.47
CA GLY A 39 -12.56 1.48 8.62
C GLY A 39 -11.60 1.72 9.77
N ILE A 40 -12.12 2.32 10.85
CA ILE A 40 -11.38 2.48 12.11
C ILE A 40 -11.99 1.65 13.25
N TYR A 41 -13.16 1.03 13.03
CA TYR A 41 -13.91 0.32 14.08
C TYR A 41 -13.59 -1.18 14.18
N SER A 42 -13.05 -1.77 13.11
CA SER A 42 -12.40 -3.09 13.14
C SER A 42 -10.89 -2.88 13.14
N TYR A 43 -10.17 -3.73 13.88
CA TYR A 43 -8.72 -3.65 13.98
C TYR A 43 -8.13 -5.00 14.36
N TRP A 44 -6.86 -5.17 14.03
CA TRP A 44 -6.03 -6.22 14.59
C TRP A 44 -5.44 -5.76 15.93
N ALA A 45 -5.33 -6.71 16.87
CA ALA A 45 -4.60 -6.54 18.11
C ALA A 45 -3.75 -7.80 18.39
N PRO A 46 -2.49 -7.64 18.83
CA PRO A 46 -1.64 -8.75 19.26
C PRO A 46 -2.06 -9.26 20.64
N ASP A 47 -1.52 -10.43 21.00
CA ASP A 47 -1.54 -10.90 22.38
C ASP A 47 -0.92 -9.85 23.31
N GLU A 48 -1.45 -9.80 24.54
CA GLU A 48 -1.03 -8.82 25.54
C GLU A 48 0.44 -9.03 25.94
N CYS A 49 1.17 -7.93 26.14
CA CYS A 49 2.56 -7.93 26.63
C CYS A 49 3.55 -8.70 25.74
N LYS A 50 3.29 -8.80 24.43
CA LYS A 50 4.23 -9.31 23.43
C LYS A 50 5.02 -8.19 22.77
N ASP A 51 6.20 -8.51 22.24
CA ASP A 51 7.17 -7.59 21.65
C ASP A 51 7.47 -7.85 20.15
N ASN A 52 6.92 -8.92 19.57
CA ASN A 52 7.05 -9.26 18.15
C ASN A 52 5.75 -8.94 17.36
N TRP A 53 5.52 -7.66 17.07
CA TRP A 53 4.32 -7.19 16.37
C TRP A 53 4.55 -7.16 14.87
N THR A 54 4.09 -8.21 14.20
CA THR A 54 4.22 -8.35 12.75
C THR A 54 2.88 -8.69 12.12
N ILE A 55 2.60 -8.10 10.95
CA ILE A 55 1.51 -8.48 10.06
C ILE A 55 2.12 -8.76 8.69
N VAL A 56 1.78 -9.90 8.09
CA VAL A 56 2.22 -10.28 6.75
C VAL A 56 1.01 -10.29 5.83
N LEU A 57 1.15 -9.59 4.70
CA LEU A 57 0.24 -9.61 3.57
C LEU A 57 0.87 -10.50 2.49
N ASP A 58 0.21 -11.61 2.17
CA ASP A 58 0.47 -12.41 0.98
C ASP A 58 -0.53 -12.01 -0.11
N LEU A 59 -0.03 -11.37 -1.16
CA LEU A 59 -0.85 -10.88 -2.28
C LEU A 59 -1.29 -12.02 -3.23
N GLY A 60 -0.81 -13.25 -3.02
CA GLY A 60 -1.07 -14.43 -3.86
C GLY A 60 -0.39 -14.41 -5.22
N LYS A 61 0.18 -13.26 -5.61
CA LYS A 61 0.89 -13.04 -6.88
C LYS A 61 1.89 -11.90 -6.73
N LEU A 62 2.90 -11.88 -7.59
CA LEU A 62 3.79 -10.72 -7.72
C LEU A 62 2.98 -9.49 -8.13
N ALA A 63 3.15 -8.40 -7.37
CA ALA A 63 2.52 -7.12 -7.66
C ALA A 63 3.54 -5.98 -7.52
N SER A 64 3.36 -4.93 -8.32
CA SER A 64 4.14 -3.71 -8.21
C SER A 64 3.39 -2.66 -7.39
N PHE A 65 4.04 -2.10 -6.38
CA PHE A 65 3.47 -1.09 -5.51
C PHE A 65 4.56 -0.17 -4.95
N ASN A 66 4.16 1.01 -4.48
CA ASN A 66 5.09 2.00 -3.97
C ASN A 66 4.47 2.95 -2.92
N VAL A 67 3.22 2.71 -2.53
CA VAL A 67 2.56 3.46 -1.46
C VAL A 67 2.04 2.49 -0.43
N LEU A 68 2.38 2.72 0.84
CA LEU A 68 1.81 2.05 2.01
C LEU A 68 0.89 3.03 2.74
N GLU A 69 -0.36 2.63 2.95
CA GLU A 69 -1.32 3.28 3.83
C GLU A 69 -1.43 2.50 5.13
N VAL A 70 -1.37 3.20 6.26
CA VAL A 70 -1.51 2.61 7.59
C VAL A 70 -2.45 3.47 8.42
N GLN A 71 -3.34 2.84 9.19
CA GLN A 71 -4.25 3.52 10.11
C GLN A 71 -4.29 2.83 11.47
N GLU A 72 -4.37 3.63 12.53
CA GLU A 72 -4.74 3.18 13.88
C GLU A 72 -6.23 3.46 14.14
N PRO A 73 -6.91 2.67 14.99
CA PRO A 73 -8.23 2.98 15.49
C PRO A 73 -8.14 4.14 16.50
N ILE A 74 -8.05 5.38 16.03
CA ILE A 74 -7.75 6.56 16.85
C ILE A 74 -8.69 6.79 18.04
N GLN A 75 -9.92 6.28 18.00
CA GLN A 75 -10.84 6.30 19.13
C GLN A 75 -10.34 5.48 20.34
N MET A 76 -9.41 4.55 20.10
CA MET A 76 -8.70 3.75 21.12
C MET A 76 -7.33 4.34 21.51
N GLY A 77 -7.04 5.56 21.04
CA GLY A 77 -5.79 6.28 21.24
C GLY A 77 -4.71 5.91 20.23
N GLN A 78 -3.78 6.86 20.01
CA GLN A 78 -2.59 6.65 19.19
C GLN A 78 -1.49 5.95 20.00
N ARG A 79 -1.01 4.79 19.54
CA ARG A 79 -0.11 3.91 20.28
C ARG A 79 1.26 3.76 19.62
N VAL A 80 1.30 3.61 18.29
CA VAL A 80 2.54 3.33 17.57
C VAL A 80 3.49 4.53 17.59
N ILE A 81 4.77 4.25 17.87
CA ILE A 81 5.88 5.22 17.95
C ILE A 81 6.86 5.04 16.78
N ALA A 82 7.12 3.81 16.36
CA ALA A 82 7.98 3.48 15.23
C ALA A 82 7.54 2.17 14.56
N PHE A 83 7.68 2.11 13.25
CA PHE A 83 7.36 0.95 12.43
C PHE A 83 8.20 0.92 11.15
N HIS A 84 8.24 -0.23 10.50
CA HIS A 84 8.76 -0.37 9.15
C HIS A 84 7.95 -1.36 8.32
N ALA A 85 8.23 -1.37 7.02
CA ALA A 85 7.74 -2.39 6.12
C ALA A 85 8.90 -3.02 5.36
N ASP A 86 8.82 -4.34 5.21
CA ASP A 86 9.72 -5.16 4.42
C ASP A 86 8.98 -5.80 3.25
N VAL A 87 9.73 -6.21 2.25
CA VAL A 87 9.27 -7.14 1.21
C VAL A 87 10.17 -8.35 1.16
N LEU A 88 9.61 -9.50 0.75
CA LEU A 88 10.42 -10.70 0.55
C LEU A 88 11.11 -10.62 -0.81
N ARG A 89 12.44 -10.75 -0.83
CA ARG A 89 13.28 -10.85 -2.03
C ARG A 89 14.32 -11.94 -1.81
N GLU A 90 14.41 -12.88 -2.74
CA GLU A 90 15.43 -13.95 -2.70
C GLU A 90 15.43 -14.74 -1.38
N GLY A 91 14.26 -14.88 -0.73
CA GLY A 91 14.11 -15.57 0.55
C GLY A 91 14.40 -14.71 1.80
N GLU A 92 14.83 -13.47 1.62
CA GLU A 92 15.14 -12.55 2.71
C GLU A 92 14.17 -11.37 2.79
N TRP A 93 13.89 -10.92 4.01
CA TRP A 93 13.06 -9.74 4.25
C TRP A 93 13.90 -8.48 4.14
N MET A 94 13.60 -7.67 3.12
CA MET A 94 14.32 -6.44 2.82
C MET A 94 13.46 -5.22 3.15
N LYS A 95 13.95 -4.36 4.03
CA LYS A 95 13.29 -3.12 4.43
C LYS A 95 13.13 -2.15 3.26
N ILE A 96 11.90 -1.70 3.03
CA ILE A 96 11.55 -0.78 1.93
C ILE A 96 11.19 0.62 2.41
N THR A 97 10.69 0.75 3.65
CA THR A 97 10.35 2.05 4.24
C THR A 97 10.25 1.93 5.76
N ASN A 98 10.34 3.06 6.46
CA ASN A 98 10.09 3.17 7.89
C ASN A 98 9.34 4.47 8.21
N GLY A 99 8.73 4.50 9.38
CA GLY A 99 8.00 5.66 9.88
C GLY A 99 7.97 5.68 11.41
N THR A 100 7.46 6.79 11.93
CA THR A 100 7.31 6.99 13.37
C THR A 100 5.87 6.72 13.80
N THR A 101 5.08 7.76 14.02
CA THR A 101 3.69 7.66 14.44
C THR A 101 2.76 7.45 13.25
N ILE A 102 1.68 6.69 13.45
CA ILE A 102 0.64 6.45 12.43
C ILE A 102 -0.54 7.39 12.64
N GLY A 103 -1.22 7.30 13.79
CA GLY A 103 -2.43 8.07 14.08
C GLY A 103 -3.59 7.71 13.14
N TYR A 104 -4.36 8.73 12.73
CA TYR A 104 -5.56 8.51 11.90
C TYR A 104 -5.23 7.87 10.55
N LYS A 105 -4.18 8.35 9.89
CA LYS A 105 -3.75 7.85 8.59
C LYS A 105 -2.33 8.30 8.29
N ARG A 106 -1.49 7.36 7.87
CA ARG A 106 -0.15 7.61 7.35
C ARG A 106 -0.03 7.02 5.95
N LEU A 107 0.49 7.82 5.02
CA LEU A 107 0.89 7.37 3.68
C LEU A 107 2.40 7.47 3.56
N LEU A 108 3.04 6.39 3.14
CA LEU A 108 4.47 6.33 2.87
C LEU A 108 4.68 6.00 1.41
N LEU A 109 5.32 6.92 0.69
CA LEU A 109 5.80 6.68 -0.67
C LEU A 109 7.24 6.18 -0.60
N PHE A 110 7.57 5.18 -1.40
CA PHE A 110 8.91 4.60 -1.53
C PHE A 110 9.21 4.29 -3.00
N PRO A 111 10.44 3.88 -3.39
CA PRO A 111 10.70 3.40 -4.74
C PRO A 111 9.79 2.23 -5.11
N VAL A 112 9.41 2.11 -6.40
CA VAL A 112 8.58 0.99 -6.85
C VAL A 112 9.27 -0.33 -6.56
N VAL A 113 8.54 -1.21 -5.88
CA VAL A 113 8.98 -2.59 -5.62
C VAL A 113 8.05 -3.56 -6.34
N ASN A 114 8.59 -4.71 -6.72
CA ASN A 114 7.81 -5.85 -7.20
C ASN A 114 7.98 -6.98 -6.18
N SER A 115 6.89 -7.39 -5.53
CA SER A 115 6.90 -8.49 -4.57
C SER A 115 5.50 -9.07 -4.38
N GLN A 116 5.44 -10.32 -3.94
CA GLN A 116 4.21 -10.98 -3.51
C GLN A 116 3.92 -10.74 -2.03
N PHE A 117 4.95 -10.49 -1.22
CA PHE A 117 4.83 -10.40 0.22
C PHE A 117 5.22 -9.02 0.71
N LEU A 118 4.40 -8.47 1.61
CA LEU A 118 4.76 -7.32 2.43
C LEU A 118 4.64 -7.72 3.91
N ARG A 119 5.65 -7.40 4.69
CA ARG A 119 5.62 -7.53 6.15
C ARG A 119 5.63 -6.15 6.78
N PHE A 120 4.59 -5.84 7.53
CA PHE A 120 4.51 -4.65 8.38
C PHE A 120 4.96 -5.01 9.79
N VAL A 121 5.89 -4.23 10.34
CA VAL A 121 6.51 -4.47 11.64
C VAL A 121 6.36 -3.22 12.49
N ILE A 122 5.80 -3.36 13.69
CA ILE A 122 5.76 -2.28 14.67
C ILE A 122 6.99 -2.44 15.57
N ASP A 123 7.91 -1.49 15.49
CA ASP A 123 9.18 -1.51 16.23
C ASP A 123 9.02 -1.00 17.66
N LYS A 124 8.09 -0.06 17.87
CA LYS A 124 7.89 0.59 19.16
C LYS A 124 6.46 1.10 19.31
N SER A 125 5.86 0.86 20.48
CA SER A 125 4.51 1.30 20.82
C SER A 125 4.40 1.70 22.29
N ARG A 126 3.44 2.57 22.64
CA ARG A 126 3.15 3.01 24.02
C ARG A 126 2.38 1.97 24.85
N ALA A 127 1.68 1.08 24.16
CA ALA A 127 0.89 -0.03 24.67
C ALA A 127 0.78 -1.08 23.56
N ASP A 128 0.03 -2.17 23.73
CA ASP A 128 -0.23 -3.11 22.64
C ASP A 128 -0.75 -2.35 21.40
N PRO A 129 -0.04 -2.41 20.26
CA PRO A 129 -0.41 -1.64 19.08
C PRO A 129 -1.71 -2.18 18.48
N LEU A 130 -2.49 -1.27 17.90
CA LEU A 130 -3.72 -1.61 17.19
C LEU A 130 -3.64 -1.07 15.77
N ILE A 131 -3.94 -1.90 14.77
CA ILE A 131 -3.91 -1.50 13.36
C ILE A 131 -5.30 -1.72 12.79
N SER A 132 -5.93 -0.65 12.30
CA SER A 132 -7.27 -0.74 11.71
C SER A 132 -7.23 -0.92 10.20
N TYR A 133 -6.18 -0.43 9.54
CA TYR A 133 -6.07 -0.57 8.09
C TYR A 133 -4.61 -0.61 7.60
N LEU A 134 -4.37 -1.48 6.63
CA LEU A 134 -3.20 -1.56 5.78
C LEU A 134 -3.66 -1.57 4.31
N GLY A 135 -3.20 -0.56 3.56
CA GLY A 135 -3.42 -0.45 2.14
C GLY A 135 -2.10 -0.41 1.39
N ILE A 136 -2.05 -1.01 0.20
CA ILE A 136 -0.91 -0.83 -0.72
C ILE A 136 -1.40 -0.43 -2.10
N TYR A 137 -0.69 0.50 -2.71
CA TYR A 137 -1.08 1.11 -3.99
C TYR A 137 0.13 1.35 -4.88
N LEU A 138 -0.16 1.55 -6.17
CA LEU A 138 0.80 1.97 -7.18
C LEU A 138 0.50 3.41 -7.62
N ASP A 139 1.39 4.33 -7.25
CA ASP A 139 1.47 5.69 -7.76
C ASP A 139 2.52 5.77 -8.88
N LEU A 140 2.05 5.81 -10.13
CA LEU A 140 2.89 5.96 -11.32
C LEU A 140 3.33 7.41 -11.57
N PHE A 141 2.75 8.41 -10.90
CA PHE A 141 3.03 9.82 -11.19
C PHE A 141 4.17 10.35 -10.33
N SER A 142 4.21 9.94 -9.07
CA SER A 142 5.28 10.36 -8.16
C SER A 142 6.61 9.69 -8.51
N SER A 143 6.60 8.49 -9.11
CA SER A 143 7.82 7.86 -9.64
C SER A 143 8.36 8.58 -10.87
N THR A 144 7.49 8.99 -11.82
CA THR A 144 7.91 9.72 -13.03
C THR A 144 8.47 11.12 -12.73
N ALA A 145 7.98 11.82 -11.71
CA ALA A 145 8.51 13.12 -11.31
C ALA A 145 9.98 13.06 -10.85
N HIS A 146 10.40 11.97 -10.21
CA HIS A 146 11.80 11.76 -9.83
C HIS A 146 12.71 11.44 -11.02
N TYR A 147 12.19 10.81 -12.10
CA TYR A 147 12.96 10.59 -13.33
C TYR A 147 13.10 11.86 -14.19
N SER A 148 12.10 12.74 -14.19
CA SER A 148 12.11 13.97 -15.01
C SER A 148 12.90 15.13 -14.39
N LEU A 149 13.20 15.08 -13.08
CA LEU A 149 14.08 16.05 -12.43
C LEU A 149 15.58 15.72 -12.57
N ASN A 150 15.92 14.48 -12.95
CA ASN A 150 17.32 14.07 -13.18
C ASN A 150 17.78 14.20 -14.63
N SER A 151 16.90 14.57 -15.58
CA SER A 151 17.26 14.82 -16.99
C SER A 151 17.46 16.30 -17.33
N SER A 152 17.47 17.19 -16.33
CA SER A 152 17.65 18.64 -16.52
C SER A 152 19.10 19.08 -16.28
N SER A 153 20.05 18.47 -16.98
CA SER A 153 21.32 19.13 -17.30
C SER A 153 21.72 18.78 -18.73
N ASN A 154 21.45 19.75 -19.61
CA ASN A 154 21.95 20.00 -20.97
C ASN A 154 21.06 19.65 -22.19
N SER A 155 20.92 20.71 -23.00
CA SER A 155 20.59 20.84 -24.42
C SER A 155 19.14 20.63 -24.89
N THR A 156 18.54 21.78 -25.21
CA THR A 156 17.61 22.08 -26.30
C THR A 156 17.68 21.15 -27.52
N SER A 157 16.54 20.55 -27.89
CA SER A 157 15.96 20.62 -29.24
C SER A 157 14.64 19.84 -29.31
N ASP A 158 13.68 20.46 -29.99
CA ASP A 158 12.29 20.09 -30.32
C ASP A 158 11.97 18.60 -30.55
N VAL A 159 10.87 18.11 -29.95
CA VAL A 159 9.99 17.09 -30.56
C VAL A 159 8.54 17.29 -30.09
N GLU A 160 7.67 17.70 -31.01
CA GLU A 160 6.21 17.69 -30.86
C GLU A 160 5.67 16.25 -30.82
N PHE A 161 4.82 15.92 -29.84
CA PHE A 161 4.06 14.67 -29.83
C PHE A 161 2.59 14.92 -30.20
N ILE A 162 2.22 14.39 -31.37
CA ILE A 162 0.87 14.35 -31.93
C ILE A 162 -0.05 13.51 -31.05
N ASN A 163 -1.11 14.13 -30.51
CA ASN A 163 -2.24 13.44 -29.90
C ASN A 163 -3.21 12.96 -31.01
N GLN A 164 -3.26 11.65 -31.28
CA GLN A 164 -4.42 11.06 -31.97
C GLN A 164 -5.46 10.62 -30.93
N LYS A 165 -6.51 11.45 -30.78
CA LYS A 165 -7.82 11.02 -30.25
C LYS A 165 -8.59 10.37 -31.40
N SER A 166 -9.22 9.23 -31.12
CA SER A 166 -10.21 8.64 -32.00
C SER A 166 -11.41 9.58 -32.16
N ASN A 167 -12.08 9.49 -33.30
CA ASN A 167 -13.53 9.52 -33.34
C ASN A 167 -14.07 8.87 -34.61
N ASN A 168 -15.05 8.01 -34.36
CA ASN A 168 -15.89 7.27 -35.30
C ASN A 168 -16.54 8.18 -36.36
N ASN A 169 -16.87 7.59 -37.51
CA ASN A 169 -18.26 7.52 -37.97
C ASN A 169 -18.42 6.46 -39.08
N TYR A 170 -19.29 5.48 -38.82
CA TYR A 170 -19.92 4.65 -39.84
C TYR A 170 -20.97 5.46 -40.59
N SER A 171 -21.08 5.28 -41.91
CA SER A 171 -22.33 5.30 -42.69
C SER A 171 -22.06 4.91 -44.14
N MET A 172 -22.83 3.92 -44.62
CA MET A 172 -22.89 3.45 -46.00
C MET A 172 -23.42 4.55 -46.95
N ASN A 173 -23.03 4.54 -48.23
CA ASN A 173 -23.87 4.03 -49.35
C ASN A 173 -23.38 4.46 -50.75
N ILE A 174 -23.36 3.45 -51.63
CA ILE A 174 -23.85 3.38 -53.02
C ILE A 174 -23.33 4.40 -54.04
N GLY A 175 -22.81 3.89 -55.18
CA GLY A 175 -22.99 4.57 -56.46
C GLY A 175 -21.89 4.35 -57.48
N SER A 176 -22.13 3.38 -58.36
CA SER A 176 -21.46 3.04 -59.62
C SER A 176 -21.31 4.18 -60.63
N ALA A 177 -20.19 4.20 -61.36
CA ALA A 177 -20.09 3.94 -62.81
C ALA A 177 -18.62 3.86 -63.23
#